data_AF-A0A3P8VT84-F1
#
_entry.id   AF-A0A3P8VT84-F1
#
_cell.length_a   1.000
_cell.length_b   1.000
_cell.length_c   1.000
_cell.angle_alpha   90.00
_cell.angle_beta   90.00
_cell.angle_gamma   90.00
#
_symmetry.space_group_name_H-M   'P 1'
#
loop_
_entity.id
_entity.type
_entity.pdbx_description
1 polymer ?
#
loop_
_entity_poly.entity_id
_entity_poly.type
_entity_poly.pdbx_seq_one_letter_code
_entity_poly.pdbx_strand_id
1 'polypeptide(L)'
;MSLRSIVCVLSAYQFTEEKLGQAEKTELDANFENLIIRADCTKHWTEKLYRQTEVLLQPNPRMRQTQIEEFLYEKLDRKAPSRITNGELLGQYMQDAAKKFGAVSPYALCHPSEKTHFSRLNP
;
A
#
# COMPACT_ATOMS: atom_id res chain seq x y z
N MET A 1 3.62 65.17 32.81
CA MET A 1 3.32 64.73 31.42
C MET A 1 1.90 65.19 31.08
N SER A 2 1.69 65.88 29.96
CA SER A 2 0.38 66.46 29.61
C SER A 2 -0.63 65.38 29.22
N LEU A 3 -1.88 65.50 29.65
CA LEU A 3 -3.00 64.61 29.32
C LEU A 3 -3.15 64.37 27.80
N ARG A 4 -2.82 65.38 26.98
CA ARG A 4 -2.81 65.25 25.51
C ARG A 4 -1.79 64.23 25.00
N SER A 5 -0.65 64.10 25.67
CA SER A 5 0.39 63.12 25.32
C SER A 5 -0.07 61.70 25.64
N ILE A 6 -0.79 61.51 26.73
CA ILE A 6 -1.28 60.20 27.17
C ILE A 6 -2.37 59.70 26.23
N VAL A 7 -3.32 60.57 25.86
CA VAL A 7 -4.40 60.24 24.91
C VAL A 7 -3.85 59.86 23.54
N CYS A 8 -2.82 60.55 23.04
CA CYS A 8 -2.21 60.26 21.75
C CYS A 8 -1.57 58.86 21.72
N VAL A 9 -0.82 58.50 22.77
CA VAL A 9 -0.18 57.18 22.88
C VAL A 9 -1.22 56.06 22.99
N LEU A 10 -2.29 56.26 23.76
CA LEU A 10 -3.37 55.28 23.86
C LEU A 10 -4.11 55.09 22.53
N SER A 11 -4.39 56.17 21.80
CA SER A 11 -5.03 56.08 20.48
C SER A 11 -4.15 55.37 19.45
N ALA A 12 -2.83 55.62 19.48
CA ALA A 12 -1.88 54.94 18.62
C ALA A 12 -1.77 53.44 18.97
N TYR A 13 -1.71 53.11 20.27
CA TYR A 13 -1.67 51.73 20.75
C TYR A 13 -2.92 50.94 20.34
N GLN A 14 -4.11 51.52 20.55
CA GLN A 14 -5.38 50.90 20.18
C GLN A 14 -5.51 50.75 18.66
N PHE A 15 -5.08 51.75 17.89
CA PHE A 15 -5.08 51.66 16.43
C PHE A 15 -4.12 50.58 15.92
N THR A 16 -2.96 50.40 16.56
CA THR A 16 -2.05 49.30 16.21
C THR A 16 -2.58 47.93 16.62
N GLU A 17 -3.22 47.79 17.79
CA GLU A 17 -3.85 46.52 18.20
C GLU A 17 -5.02 46.14 17.28
N GLU A 18 -5.85 47.09 16.87
CA GLU A 18 -6.97 46.83 15.98
C GLU A 18 -6.50 46.42 14.58
N LYS A 19 -5.40 47.01 14.08
CA LYS A 19 -4.84 46.68 12.76
C LYS A 19 -4.02 45.39 12.75
N LEU A 20 -3.27 45.08 13.82
CA LEU A 20 -2.55 43.80 13.94
C LEU A 20 -3.50 42.64 14.25
N GLY A 21 -4.47 42.85 15.15
CA GLY A 21 -5.44 41.83 15.56
C GLY A 21 -6.41 41.40 14.47
N GLN A 22 -6.68 42.26 13.48
CA GLN A 22 -7.45 41.89 12.28
C GLN A 22 -6.59 41.34 11.14
N ALA A 23 -5.35 41.81 10.97
CA ALA A 23 -4.48 41.35 9.89
C ALA A 23 -4.01 39.89 10.09
N GLU A 24 -3.83 39.44 11.33
CA GLU A 24 -3.34 38.08 11.61
C GLU A 24 -4.47 37.04 11.75
N LYS A 25 -5.70 37.46 12.07
CA LYS A 25 -6.74 36.55 12.58
C LYS A 25 -7.83 36.16 11.59
N THR A 26 -7.90 36.71 10.38
CA THR A 26 -9.03 36.44 9.47
C THR A 26 -8.71 35.89 8.09
N GLU A 27 -7.47 35.96 7.59
CA GLU A 27 -7.17 35.50 6.22
C GLU A 27 -6.13 34.39 6.14
N LEU A 28 -5.06 34.47 6.93
CA LEU A 28 -4.05 33.41 6.97
C LEU A 28 -4.61 32.14 7.61
N ASP A 29 -5.34 32.26 8.72
CA ASP A 29 -5.90 31.15 9.48
C ASP A 29 -6.92 30.33 8.65
N ALA A 30 -7.86 31.01 7.98
CA ALA A 30 -8.86 30.35 7.13
C ALA A 30 -8.23 29.60 5.94
N ASN A 31 -7.13 30.11 5.36
CA ASN A 31 -6.45 29.42 4.27
C ASN A 31 -5.68 28.17 4.77
N PHE A 32 -5.04 28.24 5.93
CA PHE A 32 -4.39 27.09 6.55
C PHE A 32 -5.40 26.00 6.93
N GLU A 33 -6.55 26.35 7.51
CA GLU A 33 -7.62 25.40 7.78
C GLU A 33 -8.11 24.73 6.50
N ASN A 34 -8.32 25.49 5.42
CA ASN A 34 -8.69 24.94 4.13
C ASN A 34 -7.62 24.00 3.56
N LEU A 35 -6.34 24.33 3.72
CA LEU A 35 -5.23 23.47 3.31
C LEU A 35 -5.20 22.16 4.10
N ILE A 36 -5.42 22.21 5.42
CA ILE A 36 -5.49 21.02 6.28
C ILE A 36 -6.66 20.13 5.88
N ILE A 37 -7.85 20.70 5.73
CA ILE A 37 -9.06 19.95 5.32
C ILE A 37 -8.82 19.27 3.97
N ARG A 38 -8.22 19.99 3.01
CA ARG A 38 -7.87 19.43 1.70
C ARG A 38 -6.82 18.33 1.82
N ALA A 39 -5.76 18.52 2.61
CA ALA A 39 -4.73 17.52 2.82
C ALA A 39 -5.29 16.23 3.43
N ASP A 40 -6.16 16.34 4.44
CA ASP A 40 -6.82 15.21 5.09
C ASP A 40 -7.76 14.49 4.12
N CYS A 41 -8.57 15.25 3.37
CA CYS A 41 -9.45 14.70 2.34
C CYS A 41 -8.64 13.97 1.27
N THR A 42 -7.58 14.58 0.76
CA THR A 42 -6.70 13.97 -0.25
C THR A 42 -6.08 12.69 0.28
N LYS A 43 -5.49 12.71 1.48
CA LYS A 43 -4.92 11.51 2.10
C LYS A 43 -5.97 10.40 2.23
N HIS A 44 -7.15 10.72 2.77
CA HIS A 44 -8.23 9.75 2.95
C HIS A 44 -8.65 9.08 1.64
N TRP A 45 -8.83 9.87 0.59
CA TRP A 45 -9.24 9.36 -0.72
C TRP A 45 -8.12 8.60 -1.42
N THR A 46 -6.87 9.07 -1.33
CA THR A 46 -5.72 8.36 -1.88
C THR A 46 -5.53 7.00 -1.22
N GLU A 47 -5.60 6.91 0.11
CA GLU A 47 -5.49 5.63 0.82
C GLU A 47 -6.63 4.67 0.46
N LYS A 48 -7.85 5.18 0.33
CA LYS A 48 -9.00 4.38 -0.11
C LYS A 48 -8.82 3.85 -1.52
N LEU A 49 -8.49 4.73 -2.47
CA LEU A 49 -8.32 4.37 -3.88
C LEU A 49 -7.20 3.34 -4.02
N TYR A 50 -6.07 3.57 -3.35
CA TYR A 50 -4.94 2.63 -3.32
C TYR A 50 -5.37 1.24 -2.84
N ARG A 51 -6.06 1.13 -1.70
CA ARG A 51 -6.54 -0.16 -1.18
C ARG A 51 -7.52 -0.85 -2.13
N GLN A 52 -8.40 -0.09 -2.79
CA GLN A 52 -9.35 -0.68 -3.75
C GLN A 52 -8.65 -1.16 -5.02
N THR A 53 -7.68 -0.40 -5.54
CA THR A 53 -6.88 -0.80 -6.69
C THR A 53 -6.01 -2.02 -6.40
N GLU A 54 -5.42 -2.13 -5.20
CA GLU A 54 -4.68 -3.34 -4.77
C GLU A 54 -5.55 -4.60 -4.81
N VAL A 55 -6.80 -4.49 -4.35
CA VAL A 55 -7.74 -5.64 -4.35
C VAL A 55 -8.12 -6.05 -5.77
N LEU A 56 -8.28 -5.10 -6.69
CA LEU A 56 -8.60 -5.39 -8.09
C LEU A 56 -7.43 -6.05 -8.83
N LEU A 57 -6.21 -5.55 -8.64
CA LEU A 57 -5.02 -6.10 -9.28
C LEU A 57 -4.62 -7.46 -8.70
N GLN A 58 -4.89 -7.67 -7.41
CA GLN A 58 -4.56 -8.90 -6.69
C GLN A 58 -5.71 -9.36 -5.79
N PRO A 59 -6.73 -10.02 -6.38
CA PRO A 59 -7.88 -10.52 -5.62
C PRO A 59 -7.46 -11.55 -4.57
N ASN A 60 -6.34 -12.26 -4.80
CA ASN A 60 -5.79 -13.25 -3.88
C ASN A 60 -5.17 -12.59 -2.63
N PRO A 61 -5.72 -12.80 -1.42
CA PRO A 61 -5.21 -12.18 -0.20
C PRO A 61 -3.79 -12.65 0.17
N ARG A 62 -3.45 -13.91 -0.14
CA ARG A 62 -2.11 -14.46 0.08
C ARG A 62 -1.04 -13.76 -0.77
N MET A 63 -1.36 -13.45 -2.04
CA MET A 63 -0.46 -12.73 -2.95
C MET A 63 -0.23 -11.29 -2.47
N ARG A 64 -1.28 -10.61 -2.01
CA ARG A 64 -1.14 -9.26 -1.43
C ARG A 64 -0.23 -9.26 -0.21
N GLN A 65 -0.39 -10.25 0.67
CA GLN A 65 0.44 -10.35 1.88
C GLN A 65 1.92 -10.56 1.55
N THR A 66 2.21 -11.46 0.59
CA THR A 66 3.59 -11.72 0.15
C THR A 66 4.19 -10.52 -0.59
N GLN A 67 3.42 -9.81 -1.41
CA GLN A 67 3.92 -8.63 -2.11
C GLN A 67 4.25 -7.47 -1.15
N ILE A 68 3.42 -7.25 -0.12
CA ILE A 68 3.69 -6.24 0.91
C ILE A 68 4.99 -6.60 1.66
N GLU A 69 5.18 -7.87 2.00
CA GLU A 69 6.38 -8.36 2.66
C GLU A 69 7.62 -8.20 1.76
N GLU A 70 7.54 -8.60 0.50
CA GLU A 70 8.60 -8.43 -0.50
C GLU A 70 8.96 -6.94 -0.70
N PHE A 71 7.95 -6.06 -0.81
CA PHE A 71 8.16 -4.62 -0.90
C PHE A 71 8.87 -4.06 0.35
N LEU A 72 8.47 -4.50 1.55
CA LEU A 72 9.14 -4.11 2.79
C LEU A 72 10.61 -4.56 2.81
N TYR A 73 10.87 -5.79 2.39
CA TYR A 73 12.23 -6.33 2.31
C TYR A 73 13.09 -5.62 1.25
N GLU A 74 12.51 -5.27 0.09
CA GLU A 74 13.16 -4.46 -0.94
C GLU A 74 13.55 -3.07 -0.41
N LYS A 75 12.63 -2.40 0.31
CA LYS A 75 12.92 -1.09 0.93
C LYS A 75 13.95 -1.17 2.06
N LEU A 76 14.07 -2.31 2.72
CA LEU A 76 15.03 -2.56 3.80
C LEU A 76 16.37 -3.14 3.31
N ASP A 77 16.55 -3.29 1.99
CA ASP A 77 17.72 -3.92 1.33
C ASP A 77 18.07 -5.30 1.93
N ARG A 78 17.03 -6.08 2.23
CA ARG A 78 17.12 -7.41 2.84
C ARG A 78 16.48 -8.44 1.91
N LYS A 79 16.98 -9.67 1.92
CA LYS A 79 16.35 -10.77 1.18
C LYS A 79 15.10 -11.24 1.90
N ALA A 80 13.97 -11.24 1.20
CA ALA A 80 12.74 -11.85 1.69
C ALA A 80 12.94 -13.37 1.87
N PRO A 81 12.40 -13.98 2.94
CA PRO A 81 12.45 -15.42 3.15
C PRO A 81 11.67 -16.14 2.02
N SER A 82 12.29 -17.15 1.38
CA SER A 82 11.61 -17.92 0.34
C SER A 82 10.49 -18.75 0.95
N ARG A 83 9.24 -18.45 0.58
CA ARG A 83 8.07 -19.23 1.01
C ARG A 83 7.80 -20.33 0.00
N ILE A 84 7.42 -21.51 0.50
CA ILE A 84 6.97 -22.62 -0.34
C ILE A 84 5.69 -22.18 -1.05
N THR A 85 5.73 -22.18 -2.38
CA THR A 85 4.60 -21.80 -3.23
C THR A 85 3.54 -22.90 -3.27
N ASN A 86 2.29 -22.54 -3.59
CA ASN A 86 1.20 -23.53 -3.71
C ASN A 86 1.54 -24.65 -4.71
N GLY A 87 2.30 -24.33 -5.77
CA GLY A 87 2.75 -25.31 -6.76
C GLY A 87 3.78 -26.29 -6.21
N GLU A 88 4.73 -25.82 -5.40
CA GLU A 88 5.69 -26.68 -4.71
C GLU A 88 5.02 -27.58 -3.68
N LEU A 89 4.05 -27.05 -2.92
CA LEU A 89 3.27 -27.83 -1.97
C LEU A 89 2.44 -28.92 -2.68
N LEU A 90 1.80 -28.58 -3.80
CA LEU A 90 1.09 -29.56 -4.63
C LEU A 90 2.06 -30.62 -5.17
N GLY A 91 3.24 -30.20 -5.66
CA GLY A 91 4.28 -31.11 -6.12
C GLY A 91 4.74 -32.09 -5.04
N GLN A 92 4.91 -31.63 -3.80
CA GLN A 92 5.22 -32.49 -2.65
C GLN A 92 4.11 -33.52 -2.40
N TYR A 93 2.85 -33.08 -2.38
CA TYR A 93 1.71 -34.00 -2.22
C TYR A 93 1.62 -35.01 -3.37
N MET A 94 1.89 -34.60 -4.61
CA MET A 94 1.91 -35.49 -5.77
C MET A 94 3.03 -36.53 -5.67
N GLN A 95 4.22 -36.12 -5.21
CA GLN A 95 5.35 -37.04 -4.98
C GLN A 95 5.04 -38.03 -3.85
N ASP A 96 4.45 -37.56 -2.75
CA ASP A 96 4.11 -38.43 -1.62
C ASP A 96 2.95 -39.38 -1.96
N ALA A 97 2.00 -38.93 -2.78
CA ALA A 97 0.98 -39.80 -3.36
C ALA A 97 1.61 -40.86 -4.28
N ALA A 98 2.50 -40.47 -5.19
CA ALA A 98 3.18 -41.40 -6.10
C ALA A 98 3.99 -42.48 -5.33
N LYS A 99 4.67 -42.09 -4.25
CA LYS A 99 5.38 -43.03 -3.36
C LYS A 99 4.41 -44.04 -2.70
N LYS A 100 3.21 -43.61 -2.30
CA LYS A 100 2.19 -44.49 -1.67
C LYS A 100 1.51 -45.42 -2.67
N PHE A 101 1.24 -44.95 -3.89
CA PHE A 101 0.62 -45.78 -4.94
C PHE A 101 1.59 -46.83 -5.51
N GLY A 102 2.91 -46.58 -5.42
CA GLY A 102 3.94 -47.51 -5.90
C GLY A 102 4.00 -47.58 -7.43
N ALA A 103 5.10 -48.13 -7.96
CA ALA A 103 5.35 -48.24 -9.42
C ALA A 103 4.37 -49.17 -10.17
N VAL A 104 3.39 -49.75 -9.48
CA VAL A 104 2.46 -50.76 -9.99
C VAL A 104 1.18 -50.12 -10.53
N SER A 105 0.88 -48.88 -10.11
CA SER A 105 -0.31 -48.15 -10.57
C SER A 105 0.05 -47.18 -11.68
N PRO A 106 -0.66 -47.18 -12.83
CA PRO A 106 -0.40 -46.24 -13.93
C PRO A 106 -0.57 -44.76 -13.52
N TYR A 107 -1.25 -44.49 -12.40
CA TYR A 107 -1.39 -43.14 -11.83
C TYR A 107 -0.12 -42.63 -11.14
N ALA A 108 0.78 -43.50 -10.69
CA ALA A 108 2.03 -43.12 -10.03
C ALA A 108 3.17 -42.79 -11.03
N LEU A 109 3.03 -43.27 -12.27
CA LEU A 109 4.05 -43.23 -13.32
C LEU A 109 3.98 -41.98 -14.21
N CYS A 110 3.29 -40.92 -13.80
CA CYS A 110 3.28 -39.65 -14.53
C CYS A 110 4.64 -38.93 -14.39
N HIS A 111 5.68 -39.55 -14.93
CA HIS A 111 6.97 -38.95 -15.20
C HIS A 111 6.83 -38.06 -16.43
N PRO A 112 7.52 -36.90 -16.51
CA PRO A 112 7.52 -36.03 -17.69
C PRO A 112 8.15 -36.63 -18.97
N SER A 113 8.31 -37.96 -19.07
CA SER A 113 9.13 -38.61 -20.09
C SER A 113 8.39 -39.10 -21.33
N GLU A 114 7.07 -38.97 -21.45
CA GLU A 114 6.36 -39.31 -22.69
C GLU A 114 6.16 -38.08 -23.59
N LYS A 115 7.26 -37.64 -24.22
CA LYS A 115 7.22 -36.75 -25.40
C LYS A 115 7.68 -37.44 -26.69
N THR A 116 7.78 -38.78 -26.73
CA THR A 116 8.39 -39.49 -27.87
C THR A 116 7.50 -40.52 -28.56
N HIS A 117 6.16 -40.39 -28.52
CA HIS A 117 5.30 -41.26 -29.34
C HIS A 117 4.09 -40.59 -30.02
N PHE A 118 4.08 -39.26 -30.16
CA PHE A 118 3.08 -38.54 -30.98
C PHE A 118 3.60 -38.21 -32.38
N SER A 119 4.31 -39.16 -33.02
CA SER A 119 4.74 -39.05 -34.43
C SER A 119 4.36 -40.27 -35.29
N ARG A 120 3.51 -41.16 -34.78
CA ARG A 120 2.88 -42.19 -35.60
C ARG A 120 1.40 -42.23 -35.31
N LEU A 121 0.65 -41.39 -36.02
CA LEU A 121 -0.73 -41.61 -36.43
C LEU A 121 -1.17 -40.35 -37.21
N ASN A 122 -0.81 -40.32 -38.48
CA ASN A 122 -1.64 -39.73 -39.52
C ASN A 122 -1.62 -40.72 -40.70
N PRO A 123 -2.78 -41.13 -41.24
CA PRO A 123 -2.86 -41.72 -42.58
C PRO A 123 -2.54 -40.67 -43.66
#